data_AF-A0A2J6WS29-F1
#
_entry.id   AF-A0A2J6WS29-F1
#
_cell.length_a   1.000
_cell.length_b   1.000
_cell.length_c   1.000
_cell.angle_alpha   90.00
_cell.angle_beta   90.00
_cell.angle_gamma   90.00
#
_symmetry.space_group_name_H-M   'P 1'
#
loop_
_entity.id
_entity.type
_entity.pdbx_description
1 polymer ?
#
loop_
_entity_poly.entity_id
_entity_poly.type
_entity_poly.pdbx_seq_one_letter_code
_entity_poly.pdbx_strand_id
1 'polypeptide(L)'
;MREPAVAGEFYPSEPGELLRAIELSFLHPIGPGRVPVLSERREGRILGGVVPHAGYIYSGPVAAHFYAELAMDGFPETFIIIGPNHTGMGSLVSITMEDFRTPLGVARVDKEIARAIHRDIVDLDSDAHAYEHSLEVQIPFLQFFRRDVRIVPIVMMAQEYDFALELSKIIKDAITGRDVVIIASSDFSHYVPREIAYERDMKGIERILEGDVKGFYEALRRYNITACGYGPIATMLLATGGRARLLKYATSGDVFRMNDVVGYASIAVER
;
A
#
# COMPACT_ATOMS: atom_id res chain seq x y z
N MET A 1 -1.84 -10.70 18.77
CA MET A 1 -1.95 -11.30 17.43
C MET A 1 -3.18 -10.66 16.84
N ARG A 2 -3.04 -9.99 15.70
CA ARG A 2 -4.16 -9.38 15.00
C ARG A 2 -4.79 -10.42 14.08
N GLU A 3 -6.05 -10.75 14.33
CA GLU A 3 -6.84 -11.62 13.47
C GLU A 3 -7.29 -10.87 12.19
N PRO A 4 -7.58 -11.57 11.08
CA PRO A 4 -8.02 -10.90 9.86
C PRO A 4 -9.40 -10.23 10.08
N ALA A 5 -9.51 -8.95 9.76
CA ALA A 5 -10.72 -8.16 9.94
C ALA A 5 -11.65 -8.23 8.73
N VAL A 6 -11.11 -8.47 7.53
CA VAL A 6 -11.87 -8.37 6.25
C VAL A 6 -11.78 -9.61 5.37
N ALA A 7 -11.25 -10.71 5.90
CA ALA A 7 -11.30 -12.01 5.22
C ALA A 7 -12.76 -12.48 5.05
N GLY A 8 -13.14 -12.82 3.83
CA GLY A 8 -14.52 -13.10 3.41
C GLY A 8 -15.26 -11.90 2.83
N GLU A 9 -14.71 -10.69 2.94
CA GLU A 9 -15.32 -9.46 2.42
C GLU A 9 -14.43 -8.80 1.35
N PHE A 10 -13.20 -8.45 1.69
CA PHE A 10 -12.26 -7.80 0.75
C PHE A 10 -11.47 -8.82 -0.06
N TYR A 11 -11.27 -10.01 0.48
CA TYR A 11 -10.62 -11.14 -0.17
C TYR A 11 -11.15 -12.46 0.42
N PRO A 12 -11.07 -13.60 -0.28
CA PRO A 12 -11.62 -14.87 0.23
C PRO A 12 -11.00 -15.32 1.56
N SER A 13 -11.81 -15.87 2.46
CA SER A 13 -11.34 -16.40 3.75
C SER A 13 -10.77 -17.81 3.66
N GLU A 14 -11.06 -18.57 2.60
CA GLU A 14 -10.49 -19.88 2.34
C GLU A 14 -9.12 -19.74 1.63
N PRO A 15 -8.06 -20.40 2.12
CA PRO A 15 -6.71 -20.26 1.56
C PRO A 15 -6.57 -20.55 0.06
N GLY A 16 -7.21 -21.60 -0.46
CA GLY A 16 -7.17 -21.96 -1.89
C GLY A 16 -7.88 -20.95 -2.78
N GLU A 17 -9.07 -20.50 -2.38
CA GLU A 17 -9.82 -19.43 -3.04
C GLU A 17 -9.04 -18.11 -3.03
N LEU A 18 -8.37 -17.79 -1.93
CA LEU A 18 -7.53 -16.59 -1.82
C LEU A 18 -6.34 -16.63 -2.78
N LEU A 19 -5.61 -17.76 -2.84
CA LEU A 19 -4.52 -17.93 -3.81
C LEU A 19 -5.03 -17.78 -5.24
N ARG A 20 -6.20 -18.37 -5.55
CA ARG A 20 -6.83 -18.26 -6.87
C ARG A 20 -7.27 -16.83 -7.20
N ALA A 21 -7.82 -16.09 -6.23
CA ALA A 21 -8.20 -14.70 -6.42
C ALA A 21 -7.00 -13.79 -6.72
N ILE A 22 -5.86 -14.04 -6.05
CA ILE A 22 -4.60 -13.36 -6.33
C ILE A 22 -4.07 -13.74 -7.72
N GLU A 23 -4.08 -15.01 -8.09
CA GLU A 23 -3.70 -15.48 -9.42
C GLU A 23 -4.54 -14.82 -10.53
N LEU A 24 -5.86 -14.78 -10.34
CA LEU A 24 -6.79 -14.13 -11.25
C LEU A 24 -6.56 -12.62 -11.34
N SER A 25 -6.10 -11.97 -10.27
CA SER A 25 -5.70 -10.56 -10.31
C SER A 25 -4.54 -10.33 -11.28
N PHE A 26 -3.53 -11.23 -11.27
CA PHE A 26 -2.42 -11.18 -12.24
C PHE A 26 -2.87 -11.41 -13.67
N LEU A 27 -3.81 -12.34 -13.88
CA LEU A 27 -4.28 -12.76 -15.20
C LEU A 27 -5.45 -11.93 -15.77
N HIS A 28 -6.01 -11.03 -14.96
CA HIS A 28 -7.14 -10.20 -15.37
C HIS A 28 -6.79 -9.32 -16.58
N PRO A 29 -7.75 -8.97 -17.47
CA PRO A 29 -7.49 -8.14 -18.66
C PRO A 29 -6.83 -6.78 -18.38
N ILE A 30 -7.05 -6.20 -17.18
CA ILE A 30 -6.37 -4.96 -16.76
C ILE A 30 -5.18 -5.19 -15.82
N GLY A 31 -4.91 -6.45 -15.47
CA GLY A 31 -3.72 -6.89 -14.72
C GLY A 31 -2.48 -6.99 -15.59
N PRO A 32 -1.35 -7.49 -15.03
CA PRO A 32 -0.09 -7.64 -15.76
C PRO A 32 -0.10 -8.74 -16.84
N GLY A 33 -1.15 -9.57 -16.89
CA GLY A 33 -1.36 -10.59 -17.92
C GLY A 33 -0.56 -11.88 -17.74
N ARG A 34 0.19 -12.00 -16.64
CA ARG A 34 0.94 -13.22 -16.28
C ARG A 34 1.16 -13.29 -14.78
N VAL A 35 1.21 -14.51 -14.25
CA VAL A 35 1.63 -14.76 -12.87
C VAL A 35 3.15 -14.68 -12.81
N PRO A 36 3.72 -13.73 -12.04
CA PRO A 36 5.16 -13.56 -11.93
C PRO A 36 5.77 -14.67 -11.07
N VAL A 37 7.05 -14.96 -11.29
CA VAL A 37 7.85 -15.85 -10.43
C VAL A 37 8.75 -15.01 -9.55
N LEU A 38 8.78 -15.30 -8.26
CA LEU A 38 9.66 -14.60 -7.32
C LEU A 38 11.13 -14.85 -7.70
N SER A 39 11.87 -13.78 -7.96
CA SER A 39 13.31 -13.85 -8.20
C SER A 39 14.04 -14.34 -6.96
N GLU A 40 14.95 -15.30 -7.16
CA GLU A 40 15.86 -15.78 -6.12
C GLU A 40 16.93 -14.73 -5.75
N ARG A 41 17.15 -13.75 -6.64
CA ARG A 41 18.11 -12.66 -6.45
C ARG A 41 17.38 -11.37 -6.16
N ARG A 42 17.79 -10.70 -5.08
CA ARG A 42 17.38 -9.34 -4.77
C ARG A 42 18.23 -8.36 -5.58
N GLU A 43 17.64 -7.76 -6.60
CA GLU A 43 18.25 -6.68 -7.37
C GLU A 43 18.17 -5.35 -6.63
N GLY A 44 17.12 -5.18 -5.81
CA GLY A 44 16.96 -4.05 -4.90
C GLY A 44 16.79 -2.72 -5.64
N ARG A 45 16.17 -2.73 -6.83
CA ARG A 45 15.82 -1.51 -7.55
C ARG A 45 14.57 -0.86 -6.95
N ILE A 46 13.59 -1.68 -6.54
CA ILE A 46 12.33 -1.19 -5.98
C ILE A 46 12.56 -0.80 -4.52
N LEU A 47 12.33 0.49 -4.22
CA LEU A 47 12.40 1.08 -2.88
C LEU A 47 11.02 1.17 -2.21
N GLY A 48 9.97 1.29 -3.02
CA GLY A 48 8.61 1.44 -2.52
C GLY A 48 7.57 1.44 -3.63
N GLY A 49 6.31 1.63 -3.26
CA GLY A 49 5.23 1.77 -4.24
C GLY A 49 3.92 2.24 -3.63
N VAL A 50 3.05 2.73 -4.51
CA VAL A 50 1.65 3.05 -4.19
C VAL A 50 0.79 1.90 -4.68
N VAL A 51 -0.03 1.33 -3.79
CA VAL A 51 -0.83 0.13 -4.06
C VAL A 51 -2.25 0.32 -3.54
N PRO A 52 -3.30 0.02 -4.34
CA PRO A 52 -4.69 0.18 -3.91
C PRO A 52 -5.11 -0.88 -2.90
N HIS A 53 -6.19 -0.62 -2.16
CA HIS A 53 -6.66 -1.47 -1.06
C HIS A 53 -8.18 -1.74 -1.01
N ALA A 54 -8.93 -1.43 -2.07
CA ALA A 54 -10.29 -1.97 -2.20
C ALA A 54 -10.30 -3.52 -2.24
N GLY A 55 -11.49 -4.13 -2.21
CA GLY A 55 -11.62 -5.57 -2.37
C GLY A 55 -10.97 -6.09 -3.65
N TYR A 56 -10.37 -7.28 -3.60
CA TYR A 56 -9.56 -7.85 -4.69
C TYR A 56 -10.30 -7.98 -6.01
N ILE A 57 -11.61 -8.19 -5.95
CA ILE A 57 -12.45 -8.25 -7.14
C ILE A 57 -12.46 -6.92 -7.93
N TYR A 58 -12.14 -5.79 -7.30
CA TYR A 58 -12.06 -4.48 -7.93
C TYR A 58 -10.61 -4.03 -8.15
N SER A 59 -9.82 -3.85 -7.09
CA SER A 59 -8.49 -3.23 -7.17
C SER A 59 -7.36 -4.25 -7.35
N GLY A 60 -7.61 -5.53 -7.07
CA GLY A 60 -6.62 -6.61 -7.13
C GLY A 60 -5.83 -6.63 -8.45
N PRO A 61 -6.48 -6.55 -9.62
CA PRO A 61 -5.78 -6.47 -10.91
C PRO A 61 -4.82 -5.29 -11.04
N VAL A 62 -5.14 -4.14 -10.43
CA VAL A 62 -4.27 -2.96 -10.45
C VAL A 62 -3.12 -3.16 -9.46
N ALA A 63 -3.41 -3.61 -8.23
CA ALA A 63 -2.39 -3.93 -7.22
C ALA A 63 -1.35 -4.96 -7.74
N ALA A 64 -1.80 -5.94 -8.51
CA ALA A 64 -0.97 -7.01 -9.08
C ALA A 64 0.20 -6.49 -9.94
N HIS A 65 0.11 -5.30 -10.53
CA HIS A 65 1.23 -4.71 -11.29
C HIS A 65 2.44 -4.45 -10.39
N PHE A 66 2.25 -3.83 -9.22
CA PHE A 66 3.34 -3.57 -8.28
C PHE A 66 3.93 -4.88 -7.74
N TYR A 67 3.08 -5.83 -7.36
CA TYR A 67 3.55 -7.11 -6.85
C TYR A 67 4.29 -7.93 -7.91
N ALA A 68 3.96 -7.77 -9.19
CA ALA A 68 4.72 -8.40 -10.27
C ALA A 68 6.12 -7.81 -10.44
N GLU A 69 6.25 -6.48 -10.45
CA GLU A 69 7.56 -5.81 -10.49
C GLU A 69 8.40 -6.17 -9.25
N LEU A 70 7.79 -6.17 -8.06
CA LEU A 70 8.45 -6.53 -6.81
C LEU A 70 8.91 -8.00 -6.79
N ALA A 71 8.10 -8.93 -7.30
CA ALA A 71 8.50 -10.32 -7.41
C ALA A 71 9.70 -10.49 -8.35
N MET A 72 9.73 -9.77 -9.47
CA MET A 72 10.87 -9.78 -10.41
C MET A 72 12.14 -9.13 -9.82
N ASP A 73 11.99 -8.09 -9.01
CA ASP A 73 13.11 -7.43 -8.30
C ASP A 73 13.67 -8.28 -7.14
N GLY A 74 12.91 -9.28 -6.68
CA GLY A 74 13.20 -10.09 -5.51
C GLY A 74 12.77 -9.41 -4.21
N PHE A 75 12.34 -10.20 -3.22
CA PHE A 75 11.80 -9.65 -1.97
C PHE A 75 12.87 -9.09 -1.03
N PRO A 76 12.60 -7.95 -0.35
CA PRO A 76 13.44 -7.43 0.73
C PRO A 76 13.39 -8.32 1.98
N GLU A 77 14.14 -7.93 3.01
CA GLU A 77 14.08 -8.56 4.33
C GLU A 77 12.76 -8.25 5.06
N THR A 78 12.29 -7.00 4.94
CA THR A 78 11.09 -6.50 5.62
C THR A 78 10.32 -5.51 4.74
N PHE A 79 8.99 -5.57 4.77
CA PHE A 79 8.10 -4.59 4.15
C PHE A 79 7.60 -3.60 5.19
N ILE A 80 7.70 -2.30 4.94
CA ILE A 80 6.96 -1.31 5.74
C ILE A 80 5.67 -1.02 5.00
N ILE A 81 4.52 -1.25 5.62
CA ILE A 81 3.21 -1.01 5.01
C ILE A 81 2.56 0.15 5.75
N ILE A 82 2.35 1.26 5.05
CA ILE A 82 1.75 2.48 5.59
C ILE A 82 0.37 2.63 4.96
N GLY A 83 -0.65 2.81 5.78
CA GLY A 83 -2.02 2.94 5.32
C GLY A 83 -2.76 4.04 6.08
N PRO A 84 -3.85 4.57 5.51
CA PRO A 84 -4.71 5.50 6.22
C PRO A 84 -5.41 4.83 7.42
N ASN A 85 -6.13 5.64 8.20
CA ASN A 85 -7.05 5.17 9.22
C ASN A 85 -8.50 5.45 8.79
N HIS A 86 -9.22 4.41 8.38
CA HIS A 86 -10.64 4.45 8.01
C HIS A 86 -11.57 4.26 9.23
N THR A 87 -11.05 3.67 10.31
CA THR A 87 -11.85 3.36 11.51
C THR A 87 -12.06 4.58 12.42
N GLY A 88 -11.16 5.55 12.35
CA GLY A 88 -11.10 6.68 13.29
C GLY A 88 -10.64 6.28 14.70
N MET A 89 -10.15 5.05 14.90
CA MET A 89 -9.72 4.54 16.20
C MET A 89 -8.22 4.76 16.43
N GLY A 90 -7.85 4.98 17.70
CA GLY A 90 -6.47 5.04 18.16
C GLY A 90 -5.74 6.35 17.86
N SER A 91 -4.41 6.30 17.88
CA SER A 91 -3.54 7.48 17.76
C SER A 91 -3.45 8.06 16.34
N LEU A 92 -2.83 9.25 16.25
CA LEU A 92 -2.66 9.98 14.99
C LEU A 92 -1.74 9.24 14.00
N VAL A 93 -0.69 8.61 14.51
CA VAL A 93 0.17 7.67 13.79
C VAL A 93 0.52 6.54 14.74
N SER A 94 0.26 5.30 14.32
CA SER A 94 0.44 4.13 15.17
C SER A 94 1.23 3.03 14.49
N ILE A 95 1.93 2.27 15.31
CA ILE A 95 2.42 0.93 15.00
C ILE A 95 1.81 -0.09 15.97
N THR A 96 1.97 -1.36 15.64
CA THR A 96 1.74 -2.46 16.58
C THR A 96 2.91 -3.44 16.58
N MET A 97 3.10 -4.14 17.71
CA MET A 97 4.05 -5.24 17.85
C MET A 97 3.40 -6.61 17.62
N GLU A 98 2.11 -6.61 17.30
CA GLU A 98 1.34 -7.82 17.06
C GLU A 98 1.52 -8.34 15.64
N ASP A 99 1.85 -9.63 15.52
CA ASP A 99 1.85 -10.32 14.24
C ASP A 99 0.43 -10.36 13.64
N PHE A 100 0.34 -10.43 12.32
CA PHE A 100 -0.92 -10.42 11.57
C PHE A 100 -1.22 -11.82 11.06
N ARG A 101 -2.37 -12.37 11.44
CA ARG A 101 -2.89 -13.60 10.85
C ARG A 101 -3.66 -13.28 9.57
N THR A 102 -3.42 -14.05 8.53
CA THR A 102 -4.26 -14.12 7.32
C THR A 102 -4.64 -15.58 7.05
N PRO A 103 -5.53 -15.88 6.09
CA PRO A 103 -5.77 -17.25 5.66
C PRO A 103 -4.51 -17.94 5.12
N LEU A 104 -3.51 -17.18 4.64
CA LEU A 104 -2.25 -17.70 4.13
C LEU A 104 -1.19 -17.92 5.22
N GLY A 105 -1.50 -17.59 6.47
CA GLY A 105 -0.61 -17.79 7.62
C GLY A 105 -0.23 -16.48 8.29
N VAL A 106 0.83 -16.49 9.09
CA VAL A 106 1.21 -15.36 9.93
C VAL A 106 2.27 -14.50 9.24
N ALA A 107 1.97 -13.22 9.05
CA ALA A 107 2.96 -12.19 8.73
C ALA A 107 3.54 -11.64 10.04
N ARG A 108 4.85 -11.76 10.21
CA ARG A 108 5.52 -11.39 11.46
C ARG A 108 5.91 -9.92 11.46
N VAL A 109 5.71 -9.25 12.58
CA VAL A 109 6.21 -7.88 12.72
C VAL A 109 7.73 -7.91 12.92
N ASP A 110 8.47 -7.10 12.16
CA ASP A 110 9.87 -6.81 12.43
C ASP A 110 9.96 -5.90 13.67
N LYS A 111 10.03 -6.53 14.84
CA LYS A 111 10.04 -5.85 16.14
C LYS A 111 11.25 -4.96 16.36
N GLU A 112 12.33 -5.16 15.60
CA GLU A 112 13.50 -4.28 15.71
C GLU A 112 13.22 -2.94 15.03
N ILE A 113 12.79 -2.98 13.77
CA ILE A 113 12.43 -1.78 13.01
C ILE A 113 11.23 -1.08 13.67
N ALA A 114 10.20 -1.84 14.08
CA ALA A 114 9.03 -1.28 14.76
C ALA A 114 9.42 -0.52 16.05
N ARG A 115 10.34 -1.05 16.87
CA ARG A 115 10.80 -0.35 18.08
C ARG A 115 11.61 0.91 17.74
N ALA A 116 12.40 0.88 16.69
CA ALA A 116 13.15 2.05 16.24
C ALA A 116 12.23 3.16 15.70
N ILE A 117 11.08 2.79 15.13
CA ILE A 117 10.05 3.73 14.65
C ILE A 117 9.19 4.29 15.80
N HIS A 118 9.02 3.55 16.91
CA HIS A 118 8.24 4.00 18.06
C HIS A 118 8.92 5.12 18.84
N ARG A 119 8.75 6.35 18.37
CA ARG A 119 9.20 7.58 19.02
C ARG A 119 8.46 8.79 18.45
N ASP A 120 8.60 9.92 19.12
CA ASP A 120 8.09 11.21 18.69
C ASP A 120 6.57 11.20 18.41
N ILE A 121 6.18 11.21 17.13
CA ILE A 121 4.77 11.24 16.69
C ILE A 121 4.13 9.84 16.55
N VAL A 122 4.90 8.76 16.75
CA VAL A 122 4.45 7.38 16.49
C VAL A 122 4.21 6.61 17.79
N ASP A 123 2.94 6.33 18.07
CA ASP A 123 2.55 5.56 19.24
C ASP A 123 2.51 4.05 18.98
N LEU A 124 2.66 3.27 20.05
CA LEU A 124 2.36 1.85 20.05
C LEU A 124 0.89 1.66 20.43
N ASP A 125 0.03 1.39 19.45
CA ASP A 125 -1.42 1.33 19.65
C ASP A 125 -2.04 0.27 18.74
N SER A 126 -2.31 -0.92 19.30
CA SER A 126 -2.94 -2.03 18.56
C SER A 126 -4.40 -1.75 18.19
N ASP A 127 -5.12 -0.86 18.89
CA ASP A 127 -6.54 -0.60 18.64
C ASP A 127 -6.73 0.10 17.29
N ALA A 128 -5.81 0.99 16.93
CA ALA A 128 -5.75 1.61 15.60
C ALA A 128 -5.62 0.59 14.46
N HIS A 129 -5.03 -0.59 14.72
CA HIS A 129 -4.84 -1.62 13.71
C HIS A 129 -5.97 -2.65 13.70
N ALA A 130 -6.72 -2.83 14.79
CA ALA A 130 -7.58 -4.00 15.02
C ALA A 130 -8.57 -4.27 13.87
N TYR A 131 -9.17 -3.22 13.32
CA TYR A 131 -10.16 -3.30 12.24
C TYR A 131 -9.74 -2.55 10.96
N GLU A 132 -8.53 -2.00 10.92
CA GLU A 132 -8.04 -1.27 9.75
C GLU A 132 -7.67 -2.25 8.63
N HIS A 133 -8.28 -2.08 7.45
CA HIS A 133 -8.15 -3.02 6.34
C HIS A 133 -7.03 -2.64 5.36
N SER A 134 -6.66 -1.36 5.28
CA SER A 134 -5.76 -0.86 4.23
C SER A 134 -4.39 -1.53 4.25
N LEU A 135 -3.93 -1.96 5.43
CA LEU A 135 -2.68 -2.72 5.61
C LEU A 135 -2.88 -4.21 5.31
N GLU A 136 -3.97 -4.78 5.84
CA GLU A 136 -4.25 -6.22 5.79
C GLU A 136 -4.33 -6.73 4.36
N VAL A 137 -5.03 -6.01 3.48
CA VAL A 137 -5.23 -6.45 2.09
C VAL A 137 -3.95 -6.48 1.26
N GLN A 138 -2.85 -5.89 1.75
CA GLN A 138 -1.54 -5.96 1.09
C GLN A 138 -0.80 -7.27 1.43
N ILE A 139 -1.12 -7.87 2.58
CA ILE A 139 -0.34 -8.98 3.15
C ILE A 139 -0.52 -10.28 2.35
N PRO A 140 -1.74 -10.71 1.94
CA PRO A 140 -1.88 -11.95 1.18
C PRO A 140 -1.17 -11.91 -0.17
N PHE A 141 -1.11 -10.75 -0.84
CA PHE A 141 -0.32 -10.61 -2.07
C PHE A 141 1.17 -10.88 -1.84
N LEU A 142 1.73 -10.46 -0.70
CA LEU A 142 3.11 -10.80 -0.34
C LEU A 142 3.24 -12.30 -0.01
N GLN A 143 2.30 -12.84 0.76
CA GLN A 143 2.28 -14.25 1.18
C GLN A 143 2.04 -15.25 0.05
N PHE A 144 1.49 -14.79 -1.07
CA PHE A 144 1.39 -15.56 -2.32
C PHE A 144 2.78 -16.00 -2.81
N PHE A 145 3.80 -15.15 -2.67
CA PHE A 145 5.16 -15.45 -3.12
C PHE A 145 6.03 -16.10 -2.04
N ARG A 146 5.88 -15.68 -0.77
CA ARG A 146 6.68 -16.19 0.34
C ARG A 146 5.82 -16.21 1.60
N ARG A 147 5.65 -17.35 2.28
CA ARG A 147 4.72 -17.46 3.43
C ARG A 147 5.19 -16.72 4.68
N ASP A 148 6.51 -16.67 4.91
CA ASP A 148 7.17 -16.07 6.06
C ASP A 148 7.58 -14.62 5.80
N VAL A 149 6.62 -13.77 5.46
CA VAL A 149 6.86 -12.33 5.28
C VAL A 149 7.07 -11.64 6.62
N ARG A 150 8.00 -10.67 6.63
CA ARG A 150 8.18 -9.73 7.72
C ARG A 150 7.65 -8.36 7.32
N ILE A 151 6.88 -7.74 8.21
CA ILE A 151 6.25 -6.45 7.98
C ILE A 151 6.49 -5.47 9.13
N VAL A 152 6.34 -4.18 8.87
CA VAL A 152 6.07 -3.17 9.89
C VAL A 152 4.79 -2.43 9.49
N PRO A 153 3.67 -2.68 10.17
CA PRO A 153 2.40 -2.01 9.90
C PRO A 153 2.38 -0.63 10.54
N ILE A 154 2.05 0.40 9.75
CA ILE A 154 1.87 1.77 10.22
C ILE A 154 0.49 2.27 9.79
N VAL A 155 -0.35 2.65 10.75
CA VAL A 155 -1.64 3.31 10.47
C VAL A 155 -1.47 4.81 10.67
N MET A 156 -1.97 5.60 9.72
CA MET A 156 -1.79 7.04 9.68
C MET A 156 -3.16 7.74 9.60
N MET A 157 -3.65 8.22 10.74
CA MET A 157 -4.85 9.05 10.82
C MET A 157 -4.55 10.51 10.45
N ALA A 158 -3.48 11.08 11.04
CA ALA A 158 -3.00 12.40 10.67
C ALA A 158 -2.12 12.30 9.42
N GLN A 159 -2.65 12.79 8.30
CA GLN A 159 -2.04 12.64 6.99
C GLN A 159 -1.47 13.95 6.42
N GLU A 160 -1.41 15.02 7.22
CA GLU A 160 -0.85 16.30 6.80
C GLU A 160 0.66 16.20 6.49
N TYR A 161 1.15 17.16 5.69
CA TYR A 161 2.54 17.20 5.22
C TYR A 161 3.56 17.09 6.35
N ASP A 162 3.34 17.77 7.48
CA ASP A 162 4.28 17.76 8.60
C ASP A 162 4.38 16.39 9.27
N PHE A 163 3.26 15.66 9.42
CA PHE A 163 3.25 14.28 9.90
C PHE A 163 3.97 13.35 8.92
N ALA A 164 3.70 13.48 7.62
CA ALA A 164 4.37 12.69 6.59
C ALA A 164 5.89 12.95 6.55
N LEU A 165 6.30 14.22 6.68
CA LEU A 165 7.70 14.60 6.74
C LEU A 165 8.38 14.03 7.97
N GLU A 166 7.77 14.15 9.15
CA GLU A 166 8.37 13.65 10.38
C GLU A 166 8.45 12.13 10.39
N LEU A 167 7.37 11.43 10.01
CA LEU A 167 7.37 9.98 9.89
C LEU A 167 8.42 9.49 8.89
N SER A 168 8.61 10.21 7.78
CA SER A 168 9.64 9.84 6.79
C SER A 168 11.06 9.88 7.37
N LYS A 169 11.38 10.84 8.24
CA LYS A 169 12.68 10.92 8.91
C LYS A 169 12.87 9.76 9.89
N ILE A 170 11.84 9.49 10.69
CA ILE A 170 11.84 8.37 11.65
C ILE A 170 12.08 7.04 10.92
N ILE A 171 11.37 6.80 9.82
CA ILE A 171 11.55 5.60 9.00
C ILE A 171 12.97 5.54 8.43
N LYS A 172 13.47 6.61 7.82
CA LYS A 172 14.83 6.65 7.24
C LYS A 172 15.91 6.30 8.26
N ASP A 173 15.82 6.85 9.47
CA ASP A 173 16.75 6.54 10.55
C ASP A 173 16.66 5.05 10.93
N ALA A 174 15.44 4.54 11.13
CA ALA A 174 15.18 3.18 11.58
C ALA A 174 15.61 2.09 10.59
N ILE A 175 15.65 2.38 9.29
CA ILE A 175 15.98 1.40 8.23
C ILE A 175 17.44 1.49 7.76
N THR A 176 18.29 2.29 8.41
CA THR A 176 19.69 2.44 8.01
C THR A 176 20.40 1.08 7.98
N GLY A 177 20.92 0.70 6.80
CA GLY A 177 21.60 -0.59 6.60
C GLY A 177 20.69 -1.81 6.49
N ARG A 178 19.36 -1.62 6.43
CA ARG A 178 18.35 -2.67 6.25
C ARG A 178 17.85 -2.68 4.81
N ASP A 179 17.56 -3.86 4.27
CA ASP A 179 16.87 -3.98 2.97
C ASP A 179 15.36 -4.00 3.18
N VAL A 180 14.71 -2.90 2.81
CA VAL A 180 13.28 -2.69 3.00
C VAL A 180 12.60 -2.17 1.74
N VAL A 181 11.30 -2.47 1.62
CA VAL A 181 10.42 -1.83 0.63
C VAL A 181 9.25 -1.18 1.37
N ILE A 182 8.94 0.07 1.04
CA ILE A 182 7.85 0.83 1.65
C ILE A 182 6.61 0.81 0.74
N ILE A 183 5.53 0.20 1.21
CA ILE A 183 4.24 0.12 0.51
C ILE A 183 3.31 1.19 1.09
N ALA A 184 3.00 2.21 0.29
CA ALA A 184 1.97 3.19 0.58
C ALA A 184 0.61 2.69 0.06
N SER A 185 -0.27 2.32 0.98
CA SER A 185 -1.58 1.79 0.68
C SER A 185 -2.57 2.94 0.44
N SER A 186 -3.07 3.08 -0.79
CA SER A 186 -4.01 4.15 -1.15
C SER A 186 -4.85 3.82 -2.39
N ASP A 187 -6.14 4.03 -2.28
CA ASP A 187 -7.03 4.30 -3.41
C ASP A 187 -7.04 5.82 -3.72
N PHE A 188 -7.58 6.21 -4.87
CA PHE A 188 -7.64 7.60 -5.36
C PHE A 188 -9.06 8.18 -5.29
N SER A 189 -9.60 8.79 -6.36
CA SER A 189 -10.93 9.40 -6.32
C SER A 189 -11.99 8.41 -5.85
N HIS A 190 -12.96 8.86 -5.05
CA HIS A 190 -14.05 8.05 -4.50
C HIS A 190 -15.39 8.61 -4.97
N TYR A 191 -16.21 7.75 -5.57
CA TYR A 191 -17.61 8.01 -5.91
C TYR A 191 -17.81 9.26 -6.80
N VAL A 192 -17.03 9.31 -7.88
CA VAL A 192 -17.20 10.32 -8.94
C VAL A 192 -17.35 9.63 -10.30
N PRO A 193 -17.93 10.31 -11.32
CA PRO A 193 -17.97 9.78 -12.67
C PRO A 193 -16.59 9.37 -13.16
N ARG A 194 -16.52 8.28 -13.90
CA ARG A 194 -15.27 7.71 -14.41
C ARG A 194 -14.35 8.75 -15.04
N GLU A 195 -14.85 9.56 -15.97
CA GLU A 195 -14.06 10.57 -16.68
C GLU A 195 -13.47 11.61 -15.71
N ILE A 196 -14.21 11.96 -14.66
CA ILE A 196 -13.77 12.88 -13.61
C ILE A 196 -12.69 12.24 -12.73
N ALA A 197 -12.82 10.95 -12.39
CA ALA A 197 -11.77 10.22 -11.67
C ALA A 197 -10.45 10.24 -12.46
N TYR A 198 -10.51 9.87 -13.75
CA TYR A 198 -9.34 9.90 -14.63
C TYR A 198 -8.69 11.29 -14.70
N GLU A 199 -9.49 12.34 -14.90
CA GLU A 199 -8.97 13.71 -14.99
C GLU A 199 -8.28 14.15 -13.69
N ARG A 200 -8.97 13.98 -12.54
CA ARG A 200 -8.49 14.46 -11.24
C ARG A 200 -7.32 13.66 -10.73
N ASP A 201 -7.41 12.33 -10.76
CA ASP A 201 -6.39 11.46 -10.20
C ASP A 201 -5.06 11.63 -10.94
N MET A 202 -5.10 11.80 -12.26
CA MET A 202 -3.90 12.04 -13.04
C MET A 202 -3.17 13.32 -12.61
N LYS A 203 -3.87 14.37 -12.14
CA LYS A 203 -3.21 15.57 -11.59
C LYS A 203 -2.42 15.29 -10.32
N GLY A 204 -2.89 14.37 -9.48
CA GLY A 204 -2.17 13.92 -8.30
C GLY A 204 -1.01 12.98 -8.66
N ILE A 205 -1.29 12.01 -9.54
CA ILE A 205 -0.31 11.03 -10.01
C ILE A 205 0.87 11.71 -10.70
N GLU A 206 0.65 12.70 -11.56
CA GLU A 206 1.72 13.49 -12.20
C GLU A 206 2.71 14.05 -11.16
N ARG A 207 2.21 14.60 -10.04
CA ARG A 207 3.04 15.11 -8.95
C ARG A 207 3.82 14.03 -8.20
N ILE A 208 3.20 12.85 -8.01
CA ILE A 208 3.87 11.68 -7.44
C ILE A 208 5.03 11.25 -8.36
N LEU A 209 4.81 11.20 -9.67
CA LEU A 209 5.83 10.82 -10.67
C LEU A 209 6.98 11.82 -10.72
N GLU A 210 6.71 13.10 -10.49
CA GLU A 210 7.71 14.17 -10.37
C GLU A 210 8.47 14.15 -9.03
N GLY A 211 8.04 13.36 -8.05
CA GLY A 211 8.56 13.41 -6.68
C GLY A 211 8.18 14.70 -5.94
N ASP A 212 7.24 15.48 -6.47
CA ASP A 212 6.80 16.76 -5.90
C ASP A 212 5.72 16.55 -4.85
N VAL A 213 6.14 16.23 -3.63
CA VAL A 213 5.23 15.98 -2.51
C VAL A 213 4.39 17.22 -2.18
N LYS A 214 4.95 18.43 -2.20
CA LYS A 214 4.20 19.65 -1.91
C LYS A 214 3.16 19.93 -3.00
N GLY A 215 3.54 19.80 -4.26
CA GLY A 215 2.63 19.89 -5.40
C GLY A 215 1.55 18.82 -5.38
N PHE A 216 1.84 17.62 -4.87
CA PHE A 216 0.83 16.58 -4.66
C PHE A 216 -0.24 17.05 -3.66
N TYR A 217 0.13 17.54 -2.48
CA TYR A 217 -0.84 18.11 -1.52
C TYR A 217 -1.65 19.29 -2.09
N GLU A 218 -1.01 20.14 -2.91
CA GLU A 218 -1.71 21.22 -3.61
C GLU A 218 -2.72 20.69 -4.64
N ALA A 219 -2.34 19.66 -5.41
CA ALA A 219 -3.21 19.03 -6.39
C ALA A 219 -4.43 18.38 -5.72
N LEU A 220 -4.26 17.72 -4.57
CA LEU A 220 -5.37 17.14 -3.80
C LEU A 220 -6.44 18.20 -3.49
N ARG A 221 -6.02 19.34 -2.95
CA ARG A 221 -6.92 20.46 -2.63
C ARG A 221 -7.53 21.10 -3.88
N ARG A 222 -6.71 21.37 -4.90
CA ARG A 222 -7.12 22.11 -6.10
C ARG A 222 -8.11 21.34 -6.95
N TYR A 223 -7.91 20.03 -7.10
CA TYR A 223 -8.72 19.18 -7.96
C TYR A 223 -9.73 18.32 -7.17
N ASN A 224 -9.78 18.48 -5.84
CA ASN A 224 -10.64 17.70 -4.96
C ASN A 224 -10.45 16.18 -5.14
N ILE A 225 -9.18 15.76 -5.14
CA ILE A 225 -8.80 14.35 -5.23
C ILE A 225 -8.94 13.74 -3.84
N THR A 226 -9.77 12.71 -3.71
CA THR A 226 -10.09 12.08 -2.44
C THR A 226 -9.22 10.85 -2.18
N ALA A 227 -7.93 10.89 -2.55
CA ALA A 227 -7.02 9.78 -2.29
C ALA A 227 -6.98 9.51 -0.79
N CYS A 228 -7.27 8.28 -0.35
CA CYS A 228 -7.44 7.99 1.07
C CYS A 228 -6.11 7.93 1.82
N GLY A 229 -5.02 7.50 1.16
CA GLY A 229 -3.68 7.35 1.72
C GLY A 229 -2.68 8.40 1.22
N TYR A 230 -3.08 9.68 1.17
CA TYR A 230 -2.19 10.76 0.74
C TYR A 230 -0.97 10.99 1.67
N GLY A 231 -1.14 10.82 2.98
CA GLY A 231 -0.05 10.83 3.97
C GLY A 231 0.92 9.66 3.80
N PRO A 232 0.44 8.40 3.69
CA PRO A 232 1.24 7.24 3.30
C PRO A 232 2.07 7.45 2.03
N ILE A 233 1.46 7.96 0.95
CA ILE A 233 2.15 8.25 -0.31
C ILE A 233 3.28 9.27 -0.09
N ALA A 234 2.97 10.39 0.56
CA ALA A 234 3.94 11.45 0.84
C ALA A 234 5.11 10.93 1.71
N THR A 235 4.81 10.17 2.76
CA THR A 235 5.80 9.55 3.64
C THR A 235 6.75 8.65 2.86
N MET A 236 6.21 7.78 2.01
CA MET A 236 7.00 6.86 1.20
C MET A 236 7.91 7.61 0.21
N LEU A 237 7.40 8.63 -0.48
CA LEU A 237 8.21 9.44 -1.40
C LEU A 237 9.35 10.17 -0.67
N LEU A 238 9.07 10.78 0.49
CA LEU A 238 10.08 11.49 1.29
C LEU A 238 11.11 10.54 1.90
N ALA A 239 10.69 9.34 2.31
CA ALA A 239 11.55 8.34 2.90
C ALA A 239 12.53 7.74 1.87
N THR A 240 12.02 7.43 0.67
CA THR A 240 12.80 6.78 -0.39
C THR A 240 13.62 7.76 -1.23
N GLY A 241 13.07 8.94 -1.56
CA GLY A 241 13.69 9.89 -2.48
C GLY A 241 13.91 9.33 -3.90
N GLY A 242 13.23 8.23 -4.25
CA GLY A 242 13.41 7.52 -5.52
C GLY A 242 12.61 8.11 -6.68
N ARG A 243 12.81 7.57 -7.88
CA ARG A 243 12.05 7.91 -9.09
C ARG A 243 10.77 7.08 -9.16
N ALA A 244 9.62 7.75 -9.19
CA ALA A 244 8.33 7.09 -9.33
C ALA A 244 7.96 6.81 -10.80
N ARG A 245 7.33 5.66 -11.05
CA ARG A 245 6.85 5.20 -12.36
C ARG A 245 5.46 4.60 -12.23
N LEU A 246 4.50 5.12 -13.00
CA LEU A 246 3.15 4.57 -13.07
C LEU A 246 3.18 3.23 -13.80
N LEU A 247 2.74 2.17 -13.14
CA LEU A 247 2.61 0.84 -13.73
C LEU A 247 1.22 0.67 -14.35
N LYS A 248 0.19 1.08 -13.61
CA LYS A 248 -1.20 0.99 -14.04
C LYS A 248 -2.05 2.03 -13.34
N TYR A 249 -2.96 2.64 -14.08
CA TYR A 249 -4.13 3.31 -13.53
C TYR A 249 -5.39 2.69 -14.13
N ALA A 250 -6.40 2.47 -13.29
CA ALA A 250 -7.74 2.06 -13.69
C ALA A 250 -8.73 2.48 -12.60
N THR A 251 -10.01 2.23 -12.83
CA THR A 251 -11.09 2.50 -11.88
C THR A 251 -11.90 1.24 -11.63
N SER A 252 -12.74 1.24 -10.60
CA SER A 252 -13.74 0.17 -10.42
C SER A 252 -14.65 0.00 -11.65
N GLY A 253 -14.88 1.09 -12.40
CA GLY A 253 -15.60 1.13 -13.67
C GLY A 253 -14.95 0.36 -14.82
N ASP A 254 -13.64 0.08 -14.74
CA ASP A 254 -12.90 -0.75 -15.69
C ASP A 254 -13.07 -2.24 -15.45
N VAL A 255 -13.46 -2.61 -14.22
CA VAL A 255 -13.68 -4.00 -13.82
C VAL A 255 -15.15 -4.35 -13.91
N PHE A 256 -16.01 -3.51 -13.33
CA PHE A 256 -17.46 -3.62 -13.44
C PHE A 256 -18.03 -2.29 -13.91
N ARG A 257 -18.88 -2.32 -14.93
CA ARG A 257 -19.52 -1.10 -15.43
C ARG A 257 -20.36 -0.45 -14.34
N MET A 258 -20.00 0.77 -13.94
CA MET A 258 -20.70 1.59 -12.97
C MET A 258 -20.51 3.07 -13.28
N ASN A 259 -21.44 3.90 -12.80
CA ASN A 259 -21.44 5.33 -13.06
C ASN A 259 -20.42 6.07 -12.18
N ASP A 260 -20.48 5.83 -10.87
CA ASP A 260 -19.55 6.40 -9.90
C ASP A 260 -18.51 5.36 -9.53
N VAL A 261 -17.24 5.75 -9.63
CA VAL A 261 -16.11 4.82 -9.52
C VAL A 261 -15.18 5.17 -8.36
N VAL A 262 -14.33 4.21 -8.00
CA VAL A 262 -13.12 4.43 -7.21
C VAL A 262 -11.91 4.32 -8.12
N GLY A 263 -10.95 5.26 -8.02
CA GLY A 263 -9.70 5.26 -8.77
C GLY A 263 -8.61 4.43 -8.11
N TYR A 264 -7.83 3.70 -8.92
CA TYR A 264 -6.76 2.81 -8.46
C TYR A 264 -5.48 3.10 -9.25
N ALA A 265 -4.38 3.36 -8.54
CA ALA A 265 -3.06 3.51 -9.15
C ALA A 265 -2.09 2.50 -8.55
N SER A 266 -1.31 1.84 -9.41
CA SER A 266 -0.14 1.06 -9.04
C SER A 266 1.10 1.78 -9.53
N ILE A 267 1.95 2.19 -8.60
CA ILE A 267 3.14 3.00 -8.87
C ILE A 267 4.34 2.31 -8.22
N ALA A 268 5.43 2.14 -8.96
CA ALA A 268 6.72 1.72 -8.41
C ALA A 268 7.59 2.95 -8.13
N VAL A 269 8.39 2.90 -7.06
CA VAL A 269 9.44 3.88 -6.76
C VAL A 269 10.78 3.17 -6.74
N GLU A 270 11.68 3.63 -7.61
CA GLU A 270 12.96 2.99 -7.93
C GLU A 270 14.14 3.89 -7.52
N ARG A 271 15.32 3.29 -7.33
CA ARG A 271 16.58 4.04 -7.10
C ARG A 271 16.95 4.98 -8.25
#